data_AF-A0A6N7B162-F1
#
_entry.id   AF-A0A6N7B162-F1
#
_cell.length_a   1.000
_cell.length_b   1.000
_cell.length_c   1.000
_cell.angle_alpha   90.00
_cell.angle_beta   90.00
_cell.angle_gamma   90.00
#
_symmetry.space_group_name_H-M   'P 1'
#
loop_
_entity.id
_entity.type
_entity.pdbx_description
1 polymer ?
#
loop_
_entity_poly.entity_id
_entity_poly.type
_entity_poly.pdbx_seq_one_letter_code
_entity_poly.pdbx_strand_id
1 'polypeptide(L)'
;MDNIRVKVGKKYHAIYKELTQETGNRKKVFAQHGDLFMLCVALGHSTEEKVTVSRDALFWSHSLTKNQQTVLKAIAVKESDSYEVLSRPESIIQLAETLADRGMDDLIKTVLDDFIAGEGDDGLSLVFTDKDNLHKTILSFVSQRILASPF
;
A
#
# COMPACT_ATOMS: atom_id res chain seq x y z
N MET A 1 9.56 15.79 -4.00
CA MET A 1 8.69 15.31 -5.09
C MET A 1 7.74 16.43 -5.42
N ASP A 2 7.33 16.55 -6.68
CA ASP A 2 6.29 17.49 -7.08
C ASP A 2 4.93 17.08 -6.52
N ASN A 3 3.96 17.98 -6.61
CA ASN A 3 2.59 17.77 -6.13
C ASN A 3 1.80 16.85 -7.08
N ILE A 4 2.06 15.54 -6.98
CA ILE A 4 1.50 14.50 -7.84
C ILE A 4 0.40 13.77 -7.07
N ARG A 5 -0.74 13.55 -7.72
CA ARG A 5 -1.81 12.76 -7.13
C ARG A 5 -1.47 11.27 -7.24
N VAL A 6 -1.28 10.61 -6.09
CA VAL A 6 -1.08 9.16 -6.00
C VAL A 6 -2.41 8.45 -6.17
N LYS A 7 -2.43 7.43 -7.00
CA LYS A 7 -3.62 6.64 -7.35
C LYS A 7 -3.41 5.16 -7.06
N VAL A 8 -4.47 4.47 -6.67
CA VAL A 8 -4.48 3.01 -6.43
C VAL A 8 -5.68 2.38 -7.14
N GLY A 9 -5.67 1.07 -7.32
CA GLY A 9 -6.82 0.34 -7.87
C GLY A 9 -8.11 0.69 -7.13
N LYS A 10 -9.19 1.01 -7.87
CA LYS A 10 -10.48 1.44 -7.29
C LYS A 10 -10.98 0.47 -6.22
N LYS A 11 -10.86 -0.84 -6.48
CA LYS A 11 -11.25 -1.92 -5.56
C LYS A 11 -10.58 -1.86 -4.19
N TYR A 12 -9.45 -1.17 -4.04
CA TYR A 12 -8.72 -1.08 -2.77
C TYR A 12 -9.07 0.17 -1.96
N HIS A 13 -9.81 1.13 -2.54
CA HIS A 13 -9.99 2.44 -1.94
C HIS A 13 -10.69 2.35 -0.57
N ALA A 14 -11.71 1.48 -0.46
CA ALA A 14 -12.39 1.21 0.80
C ALA A 14 -11.43 0.59 1.84
N ILE A 15 -10.58 -0.38 1.49
CA ILE A 15 -9.56 -0.94 2.39
C ILE A 15 -8.63 0.15 2.93
N TYR A 16 -8.12 1.02 2.06
CA TYR A 16 -7.26 2.14 2.50
C TYR A 16 -7.98 3.05 3.49
N LYS A 17 -9.25 3.36 3.24
CA LYS A 17 -10.08 4.17 4.13
C LYS A 17 -10.26 3.49 5.48
N GLU A 18 -10.65 2.22 5.48
CA GLU A 18 -10.99 1.47 6.68
C GLU A 18 -9.78 1.18 7.58
N LEU A 19 -8.59 0.98 6.99
CA LEU A 19 -7.37 0.71 7.76
C LEU A 19 -6.67 1.97 8.28
N THR A 20 -7.00 3.16 7.78
CA THR A 20 -6.32 4.42 8.16
C THR A 20 -7.22 5.44 8.85
N GLN A 21 -8.55 5.26 8.80
CA GLN A 21 -9.50 6.16 9.46
C GLN A 21 -9.99 5.56 10.78
N GLU A 22 -10.10 6.40 11.79
CA GLU A 22 -10.77 6.05 13.04
C GLU A 22 -12.26 6.34 12.88
N THR A 23 -13.11 5.33 13.09
CA THR A 23 -14.56 5.49 12.96
C THR A 23 -15.26 4.83 14.13
N GLY A 24 -15.83 5.63 15.04
CA GLY A 24 -16.59 5.16 16.20
C GLY A 24 -15.83 4.10 17.01
N ASN A 25 -16.13 2.83 16.76
CA ASN A 25 -15.53 1.70 17.45
C ASN A 25 -14.27 1.13 16.77
N ARG A 26 -13.82 1.66 15.62
CA ARG A 26 -12.68 1.15 14.84
C ARG A 26 -11.46 2.04 15.06
N LYS A 27 -10.40 1.50 15.68
CA LYS A 27 -9.09 2.16 15.73
C LYS A 27 -8.41 2.01 14.38
N LYS A 28 -7.75 3.08 13.93
CA LYS A 28 -6.90 3.01 12.74
C LYS A 28 -5.74 2.03 12.96
N VAL A 29 -5.42 1.23 11.96
CA VAL A 29 -4.26 0.33 11.96
C VAL A 29 -3.01 1.09 11.52
N PHE A 30 -3.15 1.91 10.48
CA PHE A 30 -2.10 2.78 9.96
C PHE A 30 -2.39 4.23 10.30
N ALA A 31 -1.35 5.04 10.56
CA ALA A 31 -1.57 6.42 10.97
C ALA A 31 -2.12 7.30 9.84
N GLN A 32 -1.74 7.00 8.59
CA GLN A 32 -2.14 7.69 7.36
C GLN A 32 -2.08 6.76 6.14
N HIS A 33 -2.74 7.13 5.03
CA HIS A 33 -2.70 6.38 3.76
C HIS A 33 -1.28 6.10 3.26
N GLY A 34 -0.37 7.06 3.44
CA GLY A 34 1.03 6.93 3.02
C GLY A 34 1.76 5.74 3.70
N ASP A 35 1.39 5.38 4.93
CA ASP A 35 2.07 4.30 5.65
C ASP A 35 1.65 2.93 5.10
N LEU A 36 0.35 2.72 4.90
CA LEU A 36 -0.18 1.52 4.24
C LEU A 36 0.32 1.44 2.80
N PHE A 37 0.34 2.56 2.08
CA PHE A 37 0.85 2.62 0.72
C PHE A 37 2.30 2.15 0.65
N MET A 38 3.16 2.60 1.55
CA MET A 38 4.57 2.19 1.59
C MET A 38 4.77 0.73 1.98
N LEU A 39 3.93 0.18 2.87
CA LEU A 39 3.90 -1.25 3.15
C LEU A 39 3.57 -2.03 1.87
N CYS A 40 2.50 -1.65 1.17
CA CYS A 40 2.11 -2.29 -0.07
C CYS A 40 3.17 -2.13 -1.17
N VAL A 41 3.85 -0.99 -1.29
CA VAL A 41 4.99 -0.84 -2.22
C VAL A 41 6.09 -1.86 -1.90
N ALA A 42 6.44 -2.03 -0.63
CA ALA A 42 7.48 -2.97 -0.22
C ALA A 42 7.09 -4.43 -0.53
N LEU A 43 5.84 -4.82 -0.24
CA LEU A 43 5.32 -6.15 -0.58
C LEU A 43 5.28 -6.38 -2.10
N GLY A 44 4.80 -5.38 -2.84
CA GLY A 44 4.71 -5.42 -4.30
C GLY A 44 6.08 -5.51 -4.99
N HIS A 45 7.12 -4.92 -4.41
CA HIS A 45 8.49 -5.04 -4.91
C HIS A 45 9.06 -6.46 -4.74
N SER A 46 8.56 -7.21 -3.75
CA SER A 46 8.95 -8.60 -3.51
C SER A 46 8.15 -9.63 -4.32
N THR A 47 7.20 -9.18 -5.17
CA THR A 47 6.27 -10.06 -5.91
C THR A 47 6.28 -9.75 -7.40
N GLU A 48 6.26 -10.81 -8.23
CA GLU A 48 6.34 -10.67 -9.70
C GLU A 48 4.97 -10.57 -10.39
N GLU A 49 3.86 -10.59 -9.64
CA GLU A 49 2.53 -10.58 -10.24
C GLU A 49 2.24 -9.27 -10.99
N LYS A 50 1.73 -9.37 -12.22
CA LYS A 50 1.26 -8.21 -12.97
C LYS A 50 -0.13 -7.83 -12.51
N VAL A 51 -0.32 -6.56 -12.17
CA VAL A 51 -1.61 -6.01 -11.79
C VAL A 51 -1.97 -4.91 -12.78
N THR A 52 -3.17 -5.01 -13.36
CA THR A 52 -3.76 -3.97 -14.22
C THR A 52 -5.13 -3.67 -13.67
N VAL A 53 -5.32 -2.44 -13.18
CA VAL A 53 -6.59 -2.04 -12.54
C VAL A 53 -6.92 -0.60 -12.94
N SER A 54 -8.20 -0.31 -13.08
CA SER A 54 -8.70 1.06 -13.04
C SER A 54 -8.24 1.72 -11.74
N ARG A 55 -7.68 2.94 -11.83
CA ARG A 55 -7.11 3.64 -10.67
C ARG A 55 -7.95 4.84 -10.23
N ASP A 56 -8.05 5.03 -8.92
CA ASP A 56 -8.64 6.20 -8.27
C ASP A 56 -7.64 6.93 -7.38
N ALA A 57 -7.91 8.22 -7.21
CA ALA A 57 -7.01 9.17 -6.60
C ALA A 57 -7.05 9.10 -5.07
N LEU A 58 -6.01 8.57 -4.44
CA LEU A 58 -5.97 8.29 -3.00
C LEU A 58 -5.49 9.51 -2.17
N PHE A 59 -4.27 10.00 -2.42
CA PHE A 59 -3.67 11.11 -1.68
C PHE A 59 -2.65 11.88 -2.53
N TRP A 60 -2.10 12.98 -2.00
CA TRP A 60 -1.06 13.76 -2.67
C TRP A 60 0.34 13.30 -2.27
N SER A 61 1.24 13.11 -3.23
CA SER A 61 2.62 12.61 -3.01
C SER A 61 3.41 13.41 -1.98
N HIS A 62 3.12 14.71 -1.81
CA HIS A 62 3.76 15.56 -0.80
C HIS A 62 3.43 15.13 0.64
N SER A 63 2.38 14.33 0.86
CA SER A 63 2.04 13.76 2.16
C SER A 63 2.98 12.63 2.58
N LEU A 64 3.78 12.10 1.65
CA LEU A 64 4.86 11.16 1.99
C LEU A 64 6.00 11.89 2.69
N THR A 65 6.50 11.29 3.76
CA THR A 65 7.69 11.79 4.47
C THR A 65 8.93 11.76 3.57
N LYS A 66 9.95 12.54 3.92
CA LYS A 66 11.23 12.54 3.17
C LYS A 66 11.84 11.14 3.07
N ASN A 67 11.76 10.35 4.14
CA ASN A 67 12.29 8.97 4.15
C ASN A 67 11.51 8.07 3.19
N GLN A 68 10.18 8.15 3.19
CA GLN A 68 9.34 7.39 2.25
C GLN A 68 9.66 7.78 0.79
N GLN A 69 9.81 9.07 0.50
CA GLN A 69 10.21 9.55 -0.82
C GLN A 69 11.60 9.02 -1.24
N THR A 70 12.56 8.96 -0.31
CA THR A 70 13.90 8.39 -0.57
C THR A 70 13.81 6.91 -0.90
N VAL A 71 12.99 6.14 -0.17
CA VAL A 71 12.78 4.71 -0.46
C VAL A 71 12.18 4.51 -1.85
N LEU A 72 11.16 5.29 -2.23
CA LEU A 72 10.56 5.20 -3.58
C LEU A 72 11.58 5.50 -4.69
N LYS A 73 12.43 6.53 -4.49
CA LYS A 73 13.51 6.86 -5.41
C LYS A 73 14.53 5.73 -5.54
N ALA A 74 14.91 5.12 -4.41
CA ALA A 74 15.86 3.99 -4.41
C ALA A 74 15.31 2.78 -5.16
N ILE A 75 14.04 2.44 -4.92
CA ILE A 75 13.33 1.38 -5.67
C ILE A 75 13.31 1.73 -7.16
N ALA A 76 12.95 2.95 -7.53
CA ALA A 76 12.90 3.35 -8.93
C ALA A 76 14.26 3.24 -9.64
N VAL A 77 15.35 3.65 -8.98
CA VAL A 77 16.70 3.49 -9.54
C VAL A 77 17.04 2.02 -9.73
N LYS A 78 16.72 1.17 -8.75
CA LYS A 78 16.95 -0.28 -8.83
C LYS A 78 16.15 -0.94 -9.97
N GLU A 79 14.87 -0.60 -10.11
CA GLU A 79 13.97 -1.18 -11.12
C GLU A 79 14.27 -0.70 -12.54
N SER A 80 14.77 0.53 -12.70
CA SER A 80 15.08 1.11 -14.01
C SER A 80 16.54 0.93 -14.43
N ASP A 81 17.40 0.45 -13.53
CA ASP A 81 18.86 0.40 -13.68
C ASP A 81 19.46 1.75 -14.16
N SER A 82 18.84 2.87 -13.75
CA SER A 82 19.22 4.21 -14.23
C SER A 82 18.88 5.31 -13.23
N TYR A 83 19.84 6.20 -12.98
CA TYR A 83 19.63 7.41 -12.19
C TYR A 83 18.77 8.46 -12.91
N GLU A 84 18.59 8.36 -14.23
CA GLU A 84 17.74 9.28 -15.00
C GLU A 84 16.26 9.18 -14.60
N VAL A 85 15.83 8.10 -13.93
CA VAL A 85 14.48 8.03 -13.37
C VAL A 85 14.24 9.11 -12.31
N LEU A 86 15.30 9.60 -11.64
CA LEU A 86 15.20 10.60 -10.58
C LEU A 86 14.75 11.98 -11.08
N SER A 87 14.92 12.26 -12.38
CA SER A 87 14.41 13.48 -13.03
C SER A 87 12.95 13.33 -13.52
N ARG A 88 12.32 12.17 -13.31
CA ARG A 88 10.95 11.86 -13.75
C ARG A 88 10.05 11.47 -12.56
N PRO A 89 9.64 12.42 -11.71
CA PRO A 89 8.84 12.14 -10.52
C PRO A 89 7.55 11.36 -10.81
N GLU A 90 6.90 11.61 -11.95
CA GLU A 90 5.69 10.90 -12.39
C GLU A 90 5.97 9.41 -12.62
N SER A 91 7.11 9.07 -13.22
CA SER A 91 7.51 7.67 -13.44
C SER A 91 7.76 6.94 -12.12
N ILE A 92 8.36 7.63 -11.13
CA ILE A 92 8.57 7.07 -9.79
C ILE A 92 7.23 6.79 -9.12
N ILE A 93 6.28 7.73 -9.19
CA ILE A 93 4.95 7.55 -8.62
C ILE A 93 4.20 6.43 -9.35
N GLN A 94 4.19 6.39 -10.68
CA GLN A 94 3.52 5.32 -11.45
C GLN A 94 4.04 3.92 -11.11
N LEU A 95 5.36 3.78 -10.92
CA LEU A 95 5.98 2.55 -10.44
C LEU A 95 5.46 2.23 -9.03
N ALA A 96 5.53 3.19 -8.11
CA ALA A 96 5.07 3.00 -6.74
C ALA A 96 3.58 2.61 -6.66
N GLU A 97 2.70 3.24 -7.45
CA GLU A 97 1.29 2.87 -7.55
C GLU A 97 1.10 1.42 -8.02
N THR A 98 1.91 0.99 -9.00
CA THR A 98 1.86 -0.39 -9.51
C THR A 98 2.31 -1.40 -8.46
N LEU A 99 3.38 -1.08 -7.72
CA LEU A 99 3.85 -1.91 -6.62
C LEU A 99 2.84 -1.92 -5.47
N ALA A 100 2.24 -0.78 -5.13
CA ALA A 100 1.21 -0.70 -4.11
C ALA A 100 -0.02 -1.57 -4.45
N ASP A 101 -0.48 -1.56 -5.70
CA ASP A 101 -1.59 -2.41 -6.12
C ASP A 101 -1.24 -3.91 -5.96
N ARG A 102 -0.02 -4.33 -6.38
CA ARG A 102 0.48 -5.70 -6.19
C ARG A 102 0.58 -6.11 -4.73
N GLY A 103 1.17 -5.25 -3.90
CA GLY A 103 1.33 -5.53 -2.49
C GLY A 103 0.01 -5.50 -1.73
N MET A 104 -1.00 -4.77 -2.21
CA MET A 104 -2.35 -4.87 -1.68
C MET A 104 -2.99 -6.22 -2.02
N ASP A 105 -2.83 -6.72 -3.25
CA ASP A 105 -3.29 -8.08 -3.59
C ASP A 105 -2.57 -9.14 -2.73
N ASP A 106 -1.26 -9.04 -2.52
CA ASP A 106 -0.52 -9.95 -1.62
C ASP A 106 -1.02 -9.84 -0.18
N LEU A 107 -1.19 -8.62 0.34
CA LEU A 107 -1.71 -8.40 1.69
C LEU A 107 -3.13 -8.98 1.86
N ILE A 108 -3.98 -8.86 0.84
CA ILE A 108 -5.31 -9.47 0.86
C ILE A 108 -5.19 -10.99 0.91
N LYS A 109 -4.50 -11.59 -0.05
CA LYS A 109 -4.34 -13.06 -0.16
C LYS A 109 -3.72 -13.69 1.09
N THR A 110 -2.80 -12.98 1.76
CA THR A 110 -2.02 -13.55 2.86
C THR A 110 -2.55 -13.19 4.25
N VAL A 111 -3.23 -12.05 4.40
CA VAL A 111 -3.64 -11.52 5.71
C VAL A 111 -5.12 -11.16 5.76
N LEU A 112 -5.65 -10.49 4.73
CA LEU A 112 -6.99 -9.90 4.82
C LEU A 112 -8.11 -10.81 4.31
N ASP A 113 -7.82 -11.94 3.67
CA ASP A 113 -8.84 -12.79 3.03
C ASP A 113 -9.99 -13.17 3.98
N ASP A 114 -9.64 -13.61 5.20
CA ASP A 114 -10.59 -13.93 6.28
C ASP A 114 -11.39 -12.72 6.79
N PHE A 115 -10.95 -11.51 6.44
CA PHE A 115 -11.55 -10.25 6.83
C PHE A 115 -12.28 -9.57 5.67
N ILE A 116 -12.33 -10.12 4.46
CA ILE A 116 -13.06 -9.50 3.33
C ILE A 116 -14.56 -9.80 3.43
N ALA A 117 -15.38 -8.75 3.50
CA ALA A 117 -16.84 -8.86 3.56
C ALA A 117 -17.49 -9.11 2.19
N GLY A 118 -16.74 -8.92 1.12
CA GLY A 118 -17.18 -8.93 -0.27
C GLY A 118 -16.83 -7.63 -1.02
N GLU A 119 -17.15 -7.60 -2.31
CA GLU A 119 -17.02 -6.43 -3.17
C GLU A 119 -18.36 -5.67 -3.21
N GLY A 120 -18.36 -4.43 -2.70
CA GLY A 120 -19.48 -3.50 -2.79
C GLY A 120 -19.24 -2.43 -3.85
N ASP A 121 -20.14 -1.44 -3.93
CA ASP A 121 -20.07 -0.36 -4.93
C ASP A 121 -18.77 0.48 -4.85
N ASP A 122 -18.17 0.57 -3.65
CA ASP A 122 -16.91 1.29 -3.39
C ASP A 122 -15.67 0.37 -3.40
N GLY A 123 -15.82 -0.89 -3.83
CA GLY A 123 -14.76 -1.90 -3.85
C GLY A 123 -14.79 -2.89 -2.69
N LEU A 124 -13.63 -3.47 -2.37
CA LEU A 124 -13.48 -4.47 -1.31
C LEU A 124 -13.60 -3.81 0.07
N SER A 125 -14.40 -4.41 0.96
CA SER A 125 -14.61 -3.93 2.32
C SER A 125 -14.22 -4.99 3.37
N LEU A 126 -13.88 -4.53 4.58
CA LEU A 126 -13.43 -5.39 5.67
C LEU A 126 -14.53 -5.65 6.71
N VAL A 127 -14.68 -6.91 7.11
CA VAL A 127 -15.44 -7.33 8.29
C VAL A 127 -14.57 -7.15 9.53
N PHE A 128 -14.97 -6.22 10.39
CA PHE A 128 -14.31 -5.98 11.67
C PHE A 128 -15.04 -6.70 12.82
N THR A 129 -15.13 -8.03 12.74
CA THR A 129 -15.71 -8.86 13.82
C THR A 129 -14.78 -8.97 15.02
N ASP A 130 -13.45 -8.96 14.83
CA ASP A 130 -12.44 -8.90 15.90
C ASP A 130 -11.27 -7.97 15.53
N LYS A 131 -11.38 -6.71 15.99
CA LYS A 131 -10.49 -5.60 15.61
C LYS A 131 -9.09 -5.72 16.18
N ASP A 132 -8.99 -6.22 17.40
CA ASP A 132 -7.71 -6.44 18.07
C ASP A 132 -6.95 -7.58 17.37
N ASN A 133 -7.67 -8.54 16.80
CA ASN A 133 -7.07 -9.61 16.02
C ASN A 133 -6.49 -9.09 14.70
N LEU A 134 -7.23 -8.29 13.91
CA LEU A 134 -6.73 -7.76 12.63
C LEU A 134 -5.41 -6.97 12.77
N HIS A 135 -5.34 -6.09 13.77
CA HIS A 135 -4.11 -5.31 14.02
C HIS A 135 -2.93 -6.23 14.38
N LYS A 136 -3.16 -7.23 15.24
CA LYS A 136 -2.15 -8.22 15.62
C LYS A 136 -1.72 -9.07 14.43
N THR A 137 -2.65 -9.49 13.58
CA THR A 137 -2.35 -10.30 12.40
C THR A 137 -1.47 -9.53 11.41
N ILE A 138 -1.82 -8.28 11.10
CA ILE A 138 -1.00 -7.42 10.23
C ILE A 138 0.39 -7.21 10.82
N LEU A 139 0.50 -6.86 12.11
CA LEU A 139 1.80 -6.68 12.75
C LEU A 139 2.62 -7.97 12.78
N SER A 140 1.99 -9.11 13.05
CA SER A 140 2.65 -10.42 13.06
C SER A 140 3.20 -10.77 11.68
N PHE A 141 2.40 -10.56 10.63
CA PHE A 141 2.82 -10.75 9.25
C PHE A 141 4.03 -9.86 8.89
N VAL A 142 3.97 -8.56 9.19
CA VAL A 142 5.08 -7.64 8.93
C VAL A 142 6.33 -8.08 9.70
N SER A 143 6.20 -8.45 10.97
CA SER A 143 7.31 -8.92 11.79
C SER A 143 7.94 -10.20 11.23
N GLN A 144 7.14 -11.17 10.78
CA GLN A 144 7.63 -12.40 10.16
C GLN A 144 8.36 -12.12 8.84
N ARG A 145 7.85 -11.22 8.00
CA ARG A 145 8.51 -10.82 6.74
C ARG A 145 9.87 -10.16 6.99
N ILE A 146 9.97 -9.30 8.01
CA ILE A 146 11.25 -8.69 8.41
C ILE A 146 12.24 -9.75 8.87
N LEU A 147 11.80 -10.72 9.69
CA LEU A 147 12.66 -11.80 10.17
C LEU A 147 13.10 -12.78 9.08
N ALA A 148 12.27 -13.00 8.06
CA ALA A 148 12.57 -13.90 6.94
C ALA A 148 13.58 -13.33 5.94
N SER A 149 13.76 -12.01 5.91
CA SER A 149 14.75 -11.33 5.07
C SER A 149 15.62 -10.40 5.91
N PRO A 150 16.47 -10.95 6.81
CA PRO A 150 17.41 -10.15 7.56
C PRO A 150 18.40 -9.52 6.56
N PHE A 151 18.56 -8.21 6.67
CA PHE A 151 19.37 -7.31 5.83
C PHE A 151 20.61 -7.95 5.19
#